data_AF-A0A1X7UFB4-F1
#
_entry.id   AF-A0A1X7UFB4-F1
#
_cell.length_a   1.000
_cell.length_b   1.000
_cell.length_c   1.000
_cell.angle_alpha   90.00
_cell.angle_beta   90.00
_cell.angle_gamma   90.00
#
_symmetry.space_group_name_H-M   'P 1'
#
loop_
_entity.id
_entity.type
_entity.pdbx_description
1 polymer ?
#
loop_
_entity_poly.entity_id
_entity_poly.type
_entity_poly.pdbx_seq_one_letter_code
_entity_poly.pdbx_strand_id
1 'polypeptide(L)'
;MDGFTNLCIIIQVAAVIIVILIFMHCCCPEKSPLYTFYPCFTNHKKSIPTGSERSLTKAAYLAFTSKSTLLRTSNDGKIYWDDDDREHAEEVFIEIVHDIRDIDVIWISNSPCKRCAEKLIRHFESKCNKPNIYIGRFKDKAALKRMKENGFSIKVWETKYNKDVHKTRNKLENIDKSCCTIL
;
A
#
# COMPACT_ATOMS: atom_id res chain seq x y z
N MET A 1 57.94 6.47 -33.17
CA MET A 1 57.74 6.06 -31.76
C MET A 1 56.25 6.18 -31.46
N ASP A 2 55.40 5.46 -32.21
CA ASP A 2 53.96 5.78 -32.31
C ASP A 2 53.05 4.55 -32.06
N GLY A 3 53.65 3.42 -31.69
CA GLY A 3 52.92 2.18 -31.39
C GLY A 3 52.50 2.06 -29.91
N PHE A 4 53.28 2.63 -28.98
CA PHE A 4 53.02 2.51 -27.54
C PHE A 4 51.87 3.40 -27.06
N THR A 5 51.72 4.59 -27.63
CA THR A 5 50.65 5.54 -27.30
C THR A 5 49.28 5.02 -27.70
N ASN A 6 49.19 4.34 -28.85
CA ASN A 6 47.94 3.73 -29.31
C ASN A 6 47.52 2.54 -28.44
N LEU A 7 48.47 1.75 -27.93
CA LEU A 7 48.17 0.61 -27.06
C LEU A 7 47.63 1.06 -25.69
N CYS A 8 48.18 2.12 -25.09
CA CYS A 8 47.69 2.67 -23.82
C CYS A 8 46.26 3.22 -23.92
N ILE A 9 45.93 3.91 -25.02
CA ILE A 9 44.57 4.44 -25.25
C ILE A 9 43.57 3.29 -25.41
N ILE A 10 43.93 2.24 -26.13
CA ILE A 10 43.05 1.07 -26.33
C ILE A 10 42.76 0.38 -24.98
N ILE A 11 43.76 0.25 -24.10
CA ILE A 11 43.58 -0.36 -22.78
C ILE A 11 42.68 0.51 -21.88
N GLN A 12 42.84 1.83 -21.91
CA GLN A 12 41.98 2.75 -21.13
C GLN A 12 40.53 2.72 -21.62
N VAL A 13 40.30 2.71 -22.94
CA VAL A 13 38.94 2.62 -23.50
C VAL A 13 38.30 1.27 -23.21
N ALA A 14 39.06 0.17 -23.30
CA ALA A 14 38.56 -1.16 -22.96
C ALA A 14 38.16 -1.27 -21.47
N ALA A 15 38.94 -0.69 -20.55
CA ALA A 15 38.61 -0.67 -19.13
C ALA A 15 37.32 0.10 -18.83
N VAL A 16 37.11 1.25 -19.50
CA VAL A 16 35.88 2.05 -19.36
C VAL A 16 34.66 1.30 -19.91
N ILE A 17 34.79 0.62 -21.06
CA ILE A 17 33.70 -0.19 -21.63
C ILE A 17 33.34 -1.36 -20.70
N ILE A 18 34.34 -2.04 -20.11
CA ILE A 18 34.09 -3.14 -19.16
C ILE A 18 33.37 -2.62 -17.89
N VAL A 19 33.77 -1.47 -17.36
CA VAL A 19 33.08 -0.86 -16.20
C VAL A 19 31.63 -0.47 -16.55
N ILE A 20 31.38 0.08 -17.75
CA ILE A 20 30.02 0.39 -18.22
C ILE A 20 29.18 -0.89 -18.40
N LEU A 21 29.75 -1.97 -18.93
CA LEU A 21 29.06 -3.25 -19.10
C LEU A 21 28.73 -3.92 -17.76
N ILE A 22 29.63 -3.83 -16.76
CA ILE A 22 29.36 -4.30 -15.40
C ILE A 22 28.25 -3.45 -14.74
N PHE A 23 28.29 -2.13 -14.91
CA PHE A 23 27.26 -1.23 -14.36
C PHE A 23 25.89 -1.44 -15.03
N MET A 24 25.88 -1.77 -16.33
CA MET A 24 24.67 -2.12 -17.08
C MET A 24 24.09 -3.49 -16.68
N HIS A 25 24.92 -4.45 -16.27
CA HIS A 25 24.45 -5.74 -15.75
C HIS A 25 23.97 -5.70 -14.28
N CYS A 26 24.17 -4.61 -13.56
CA CYS A 26 23.64 -4.42 -12.20
C CYS A 26 22.31 -3.64 -12.14
N CYS A 27 21.77 -3.17 -13.26
CA CYS A 27 20.54 -2.34 -13.29
C CYS A 27 19.33 -2.96 -13.99
N CYS A 28 19.35 -4.24 -14.37
CA CYS A 28 18.17 -4.96 -14.86
C CYS A 28 18.31 -6.47 -14.58
N PRO A 29 17.57 -7.07 -13.64
CA PRO A 29 17.28 -8.48 -13.76
C PRO A 29 16.37 -8.68 -14.97
N GLU A 30 16.89 -9.44 -15.93
CA GLU A 30 16.17 -9.95 -17.09
C GLU A 30 14.82 -10.55 -16.70
N LYS A 31 13.82 -10.18 -17.49
CA LYS A 31 12.52 -10.84 -17.54
C LYS A 31 12.74 -12.29 -17.99
N SER A 32 12.53 -13.25 -17.10
CA SER A 32 12.11 -14.59 -17.51
C SER A 32 10.58 -14.65 -17.55
N PRO A 33 9.96 -15.00 -18.69
CA PRO A 33 8.52 -15.23 -18.78
C PRO A 33 8.22 -16.64 -18.31
N LEU A 34 7.26 -16.79 -17.40
CA LEU A 34 6.46 -17.99 -17.02
C LEU A 34 6.22 -18.01 -15.51
N TYR A 35 5.50 -17.01 -15.00
CA TYR A 35 4.66 -17.25 -13.82
C TYR A 35 3.30 -17.68 -14.35
N THR A 36 3.15 -18.98 -14.53
CA THR A 36 1.83 -19.62 -14.59
C THR A 36 1.06 -19.22 -13.34
N PHE A 37 -0.05 -18.53 -13.57
CA PHE A 37 -1.15 -18.39 -12.62
C PHE A 37 -1.42 -19.76 -11.97
N TYR A 38 -1.04 -19.92 -10.71
CA TYR A 38 -1.63 -20.95 -9.86
C TYR A 38 -2.87 -20.33 -9.23
N PRO A 39 -4.09 -20.70 -9.66
CA PRO A 39 -5.25 -20.45 -8.84
C PRO A 39 -5.16 -21.40 -7.66
N CYS A 40 -4.69 -20.92 -6.51
CA CYS A 40 -4.88 -21.63 -5.26
C CYS A 40 -6.38 -21.53 -4.93
N PHE A 41 -7.16 -22.51 -5.39
CA PHE A 41 -8.58 -22.66 -5.05
C PHE A 41 -8.68 -23.14 -3.61
N THR A 42 -8.67 -22.19 -2.67
CA THR A 42 -9.15 -22.44 -1.30
C THR A 42 -10.62 -22.01 -1.20
N ASN A 43 -11.44 -22.91 -0.66
CA ASN A 43 -12.89 -22.87 -0.69
C ASN A 43 -13.50 -21.91 0.35
N HIS A 44 -13.22 -20.62 0.24
CA HIS A 44 -14.16 -19.57 0.60
C HIS A 44 -14.23 -18.62 -0.59
N LYS A 45 -15.27 -18.76 -1.44
CA LYS A 45 -15.44 -17.96 -2.66
C LYS A 45 -15.51 -16.46 -2.33
N LYS A 46 -14.37 -15.78 -2.23
CA LYS A 46 -14.25 -14.37 -2.57
C LYS A 46 -14.52 -14.31 -4.07
N SER A 47 -15.76 -13.97 -4.44
CA SER A 47 -16.19 -13.94 -5.84
C SER A 47 -15.51 -12.83 -6.65
N ILE A 48 -14.69 -11.99 -6.00
CA ILE A 48 -14.03 -10.84 -6.59
C ILE A 48 -12.54 -10.89 -6.23
N PRO A 49 -11.64 -10.97 -7.22
CA PRO A 49 -10.21 -11.08 -6.97
C PRO A 49 -9.62 -9.78 -6.43
N THR A 50 -8.55 -9.90 -5.64
CA THR A 50 -7.67 -8.80 -5.26
C THR A 50 -7.09 -8.13 -6.50
N GLY A 51 -6.90 -6.81 -6.45
CA GLY A 51 -6.43 -5.98 -7.57
C GLY A 51 -7.51 -5.68 -8.61
N SER A 52 -8.75 -6.15 -8.43
CA SER A 52 -9.84 -5.81 -9.34
C SER A 52 -10.37 -4.40 -9.10
N GLU A 53 -10.66 -3.69 -10.19
CA GLU A 53 -11.24 -2.35 -10.11
C GLU A 53 -12.73 -2.40 -9.74
N ARG A 54 -13.13 -1.53 -8.80
CA ARG A 54 -14.52 -1.32 -8.41
C ARG A 54 -14.82 0.15 -8.14
N SER A 55 -16.02 0.56 -8.54
CA SER A 55 -16.56 1.86 -8.13
C SER A 55 -16.62 1.97 -6.62
N LEU A 56 -16.48 3.20 -6.10
CA LEU A 56 -16.50 3.45 -4.65
C LEU A 56 -17.77 2.91 -3.98
N THR A 57 -18.93 3.08 -4.62
CA THR A 57 -20.22 2.57 -4.10
C THR A 57 -20.24 1.04 -4.03
N LYS A 58 -19.71 0.34 -5.04
CA LYS A 58 -19.66 -1.12 -5.03
C LYS A 58 -18.66 -1.63 -4.00
N ALA A 59 -17.50 -0.99 -3.88
CA ALA A 59 -16.51 -1.31 -2.86
C ALA A 59 -17.04 -1.06 -1.45
N ALA A 60 -17.77 0.04 -1.22
CA ALA A 60 -18.43 0.34 0.04
C ALA A 60 -19.47 -0.74 0.39
N TYR A 61 -20.33 -1.12 -0.55
CA TYR A 61 -21.26 -2.23 -0.34
C TYR A 61 -20.52 -3.48 0.12
N LEU A 62 -19.50 -3.92 -0.63
CA LEU A 62 -18.69 -5.09 -0.33
C LEU A 62 -17.99 -5.01 1.04
N ALA A 63 -17.38 -3.88 1.36
CA ALA A 63 -16.68 -3.62 2.62
C ALA A 63 -17.57 -3.79 3.86
N PHE A 64 -18.86 -3.47 3.74
CA PHE A 64 -19.79 -3.45 4.88
C PHE A 64 -20.84 -4.57 4.88
N THR A 65 -20.98 -5.32 3.78
CA THR A 65 -21.85 -6.51 3.73
C THR A 65 -21.09 -7.84 3.74
N SER A 66 -19.79 -7.84 3.45
CA SER A 66 -18.95 -9.04 3.58
C SER A 66 -18.36 -9.15 4.99
N LYS A 67 -17.90 -10.35 5.34
CA LYS A 67 -17.18 -10.62 6.60
C LYS A 67 -15.70 -10.23 6.54
N SER A 68 -15.18 -9.98 5.34
CA SER A 68 -13.78 -9.71 5.05
C SER A 68 -13.41 -8.24 5.22
N THR A 69 -12.12 -7.97 5.43
CA THR A 69 -11.55 -6.63 5.40
C THR A 69 -11.22 -6.25 3.96
N LEU A 70 -11.60 -5.05 3.56
CA LEU A 70 -11.38 -4.52 2.21
C LEU A 70 -10.59 -3.21 2.30
N LEU A 71 -9.57 -3.09 1.46
CA LEU A 71 -8.87 -1.84 1.16
C LEU A 71 -9.16 -1.45 -0.29
N ARG A 72 -9.37 -0.15 -0.55
CA ARG A 72 -9.52 0.41 -1.91
C ARG A 72 -8.64 1.65 -2.10
N THR A 73 -8.06 1.79 -3.29
CA THR A 73 -7.29 2.97 -3.73
C THR A 73 -8.14 3.93 -4.57
N SER A 74 -7.71 5.20 -4.67
CA SER A 74 -8.46 6.27 -5.37
C SER A 74 -8.19 6.33 -6.85
N ASN A 75 -6.91 6.21 -7.22
CA ASN A 75 -6.40 6.39 -8.57
C ASN A 75 -6.96 5.38 -9.57
N ASP A 76 -7.00 4.10 -9.20
CA ASP A 76 -7.40 3.01 -10.10
C ASP A 76 -8.61 2.22 -9.59
N GLY A 77 -9.15 2.61 -8.44
CA GLY A 77 -10.31 1.95 -7.83
C GLY A 77 -10.10 0.48 -7.49
N LYS A 78 -8.85 0.00 -7.46
CA LYS A 78 -8.55 -1.39 -7.15
C LYS A 78 -8.88 -1.71 -5.70
N ILE A 79 -9.37 -2.92 -5.48
CA ILE A 79 -9.67 -3.43 -4.15
C ILE A 79 -8.73 -4.56 -3.75
N TYR A 80 -8.43 -4.63 -2.47
CA TYR A 80 -7.54 -5.62 -1.86
C TYR A 80 -8.26 -6.22 -0.67
N TRP A 81 -8.23 -7.54 -0.56
CA TRP A 81 -8.90 -8.28 0.50
C TRP A 81 -7.89 -8.79 1.51
N ASP A 82 -8.34 -9.01 2.75
CA ASP A 82 -7.62 -9.91 3.63
C ASP A 82 -7.61 -11.31 3.01
N ASP A 83 -6.49 -12.04 3.14
CA ASP A 83 -6.40 -13.44 2.71
C ASP A 83 -6.68 -14.38 3.88
N ASP A 84 -7.26 -15.54 3.59
CA ASP A 84 -7.63 -16.56 4.57
C ASP A 84 -6.39 -17.11 5.31
N ASP A 85 -5.21 -16.95 4.70
CA ASP A 85 -3.91 -17.38 5.21
C ASP A 85 -3.22 -16.36 6.16
N ARG A 86 -4.00 -15.46 6.78
CA ARG A 86 -3.61 -14.51 7.86
C ARG A 86 -3.01 -13.19 7.41
N GLU A 87 -3.21 -12.79 6.16
CA GLU A 87 -2.79 -11.49 5.68
C GLU A 87 -3.93 -10.48 5.73
N HIS A 88 -3.68 -9.32 6.35
CA HIS A 88 -4.66 -8.24 6.32
C HIS A 88 -4.63 -7.54 4.95
N ALA A 89 -5.75 -6.94 4.53
CA ALA A 89 -5.87 -6.24 3.25
C ALA A 89 -4.77 -5.17 3.03
N GLU A 90 -4.31 -4.53 4.10
CA GLU A 90 -3.19 -3.58 4.07
C GLU A 90 -1.86 -4.23 3.68
N GLU A 91 -1.62 -5.46 4.12
CA GLU A 91 -0.38 -6.18 3.83
C GLU A 91 -0.36 -6.66 2.39
N VAL A 92 -1.48 -7.25 1.94
CA VAL A 92 -1.70 -7.63 0.54
C VAL A 92 -1.54 -6.43 -0.40
N PHE A 93 -2.09 -5.26 -0.01
CA PHE A 93 -1.91 -4.02 -0.74
C PHE A 93 -0.44 -3.62 -0.88
N ILE A 94 0.32 -3.62 0.22
CA ILE A 94 1.73 -3.21 0.24
C ILE A 94 2.61 -4.16 -0.58
N GLU A 95 2.29 -5.45 -0.59
CA GLU A 95 3.01 -6.44 -1.38
C GLU A 95 2.80 -6.24 -2.88
N ILE A 96 1.57 -5.97 -3.30
CA ILE A 96 1.22 -5.86 -4.72
C ILE A 96 1.55 -4.48 -5.29
N VAL A 97 1.41 -3.43 -4.49
CA VAL A 97 1.51 -2.05 -4.95
C VAL A 97 2.84 -1.47 -4.50
N HIS A 98 3.77 -1.29 -5.44
CA HIS A 98 5.05 -0.65 -5.16
C HIS A 98 5.08 0.83 -5.56
N ASP A 99 4.34 1.22 -6.60
CA ASP A 99 4.23 2.62 -7.00
C ASP A 99 3.06 3.29 -6.28
N ILE A 100 3.41 4.19 -5.37
CA ILE A 100 2.48 4.90 -4.49
C ILE A 100 2.26 6.36 -4.87
N ARG A 101 2.91 6.83 -5.94
CA ARG A 101 2.97 8.27 -6.28
C ARG A 101 1.57 8.86 -6.41
N ASP A 102 0.69 8.18 -7.11
CA ASP A 102 -0.66 8.68 -7.45
C ASP A 102 -1.74 8.29 -6.42
N ILE A 103 -1.37 7.66 -5.30
CA ILE A 103 -2.34 7.22 -4.29
C ILE A 103 -2.54 8.33 -3.26
N ASP A 104 -3.61 9.11 -3.41
CA ASP A 104 -3.92 10.24 -2.51
C ASP A 104 -5.01 9.92 -1.49
N VAL A 105 -5.81 8.88 -1.76
CA VAL A 105 -6.88 8.43 -0.88
C VAL A 105 -6.93 6.91 -0.84
N ILE A 106 -7.07 6.37 0.36
CA ILE A 106 -7.29 4.96 0.64
C ILE A 106 -8.56 4.82 1.47
N TRP A 107 -9.40 3.84 1.14
CA TRP A 107 -10.55 3.46 1.95
C TRP A 107 -10.35 2.06 2.53
N ILE A 108 -10.51 1.91 3.85
CA ILE A 108 -10.30 0.64 4.55
C ILE A 108 -11.54 0.31 5.38
N SER A 109 -12.12 -0.87 5.21
CA SER A 109 -13.37 -1.22 5.89
C SER A 109 -13.22 -1.29 7.41
N ASN A 110 -12.06 -1.71 7.90
CA ASN A 110 -11.67 -1.72 9.30
C ASN A 110 -10.40 -0.90 9.47
N SER A 111 -10.25 -0.15 10.57
CA SER A 111 -8.99 0.55 10.83
C SER A 111 -7.83 -0.44 10.99
N PRO A 112 -6.63 -0.12 10.49
CA PRO A 112 -5.48 -0.99 10.60
C PRO A 112 -5.14 -1.31 12.07
N CYS A 113 -4.68 -2.53 12.32
CA CYS A 113 -4.05 -2.87 13.60
C CYS A 113 -2.66 -2.21 13.70
N LYS A 114 -2.04 -2.23 14.88
CA LYS A 114 -0.69 -1.69 15.10
C LYS A 114 0.32 -2.10 14.02
N ARG A 115 0.41 -3.40 13.69
CA ARG A 115 1.34 -3.93 12.68
C ARG A 115 1.08 -3.36 11.28
N CYS A 116 -0.18 -3.35 10.84
CA CYS A 116 -0.56 -2.83 9.52
C CYS A 116 -0.35 -1.31 9.42
N ALA A 117 -0.63 -0.58 10.50
CA ALA A 117 -0.40 0.86 10.55
C ALA A 117 1.11 1.18 10.40
N GLU A 118 1.98 0.46 11.10
CA GLU A 118 3.44 0.63 10.97
C GLU A 118 3.91 0.31 9.54
N LYS A 119 3.40 -0.77 8.93
CA LYS A 119 3.71 -1.12 7.53
C LYS A 119 3.24 -0.04 6.55
N LEU A 120 2.02 0.47 6.70
CA LEU A 120 1.50 1.57 5.87
C LEU A 120 2.33 2.85 6.02
N ILE A 121 2.72 3.21 7.24
CA ILE A 121 3.58 4.38 7.50
C ILE A 121 4.90 4.24 6.72
N ARG A 122 5.58 3.10 6.84
CA ARG A 122 6.83 2.82 6.11
C ARG A 122 6.63 2.82 4.61
N HIS A 123 5.55 2.20 4.14
CA HIS A 123 5.26 2.11 2.71
C HIS A 123 5.11 3.49 2.06
N PHE A 124 4.47 4.44 2.75
CA PHE A 124 4.31 5.82 2.29
C PHE A 124 5.39 6.78 2.81
N GLU A 125 6.48 6.30 3.43
CA GLU A 125 7.49 7.14 4.09
C GLU A 125 8.10 8.17 3.13
N SER A 126 8.43 7.74 1.91
CA SER A 126 9.03 8.57 0.85
C SER A 126 8.07 9.60 0.24
N LYS A 127 6.76 9.47 0.43
CA LYS A 127 5.78 10.43 -0.12
C LYS A 127 5.69 11.67 0.77
N CYS A 128 5.92 12.86 0.21
CA CYS A 128 5.84 14.12 0.94
C CYS A 128 4.43 14.36 1.53
N ASN A 129 3.40 14.12 0.74
CA ASN A 129 2.00 14.23 1.16
C ASN A 129 1.43 12.85 1.43
N LYS A 130 1.13 12.52 2.69
CA LYS A 130 0.54 11.22 3.02
C LYS A 130 -0.90 11.13 2.50
N PRO A 131 -1.36 9.94 2.08
CA PRO A 131 -2.73 9.77 1.61
C PRO A 131 -3.75 10.04 2.73
N ASN A 132 -4.93 10.50 2.34
CA ASN A 132 -6.09 10.52 3.21
C ASN A 132 -6.59 9.08 3.39
N ILE A 133 -6.85 8.66 4.63
CA ILE A 133 -7.36 7.32 4.93
C ILE A 133 -8.79 7.45 5.46
N TYR A 134 -9.73 6.81 4.76
CA TYR A 134 -11.12 6.69 5.17
C TYR A 134 -11.35 5.31 5.79
N ILE A 135 -11.60 5.26 7.11
CA ILE A 135 -11.83 4.01 7.85
C ILE A 135 -13.32 3.76 8.08
N GLY A 136 -13.78 2.54 7.87
CA GLY A 136 -15.17 2.15 8.13
C GLY A 136 -15.47 1.92 9.60
N ARG A 137 -14.70 1.01 10.22
CA ARG A 137 -14.87 0.59 11.63
C ARG A 137 -13.61 0.83 12.44
N PHE A 138 -13.78 1.34 13.66
CA PHE A 138 -12.67 1.57 14.59
C PHE A 138 -12.25 0.29 15.33
N LYS A 139 -10.95 -0.05 15.29
CA LYS A 139 -10.35 -1.17 16.03
C LYS A 139 -9.29 -0.73 17.04
N ASP A 140 -8.30 0.08 16.64
CA ASP A 140 -7.11 0.35 17.45
C ASP A 140 -6.81 1.86 17.55
N LYS A 141 -6.90 2.40 18.78
CA LYS A 141 -6.63 3.82 19.06
C LYS A 141 -5.16 4.19 18.86
N ALA A 142 -4.24 3.35 19.33
CA ALA A 142 -2.82 3.66 19.33
C ALA A 142 -2.26 3.64 17.90
N ALA A 143 -2.70 2.67 17.09
CA ALA A 143 -2.35 2.59 15.67
C ALA A 143 -2.76 3.86 14.91
N LEU A 144 -4.01 4.29 15.05
CA LEU A 144 -4.52 5.48 14.38
C LEU A 144 -3.86 6.78 14.87
N LYS A 145 -3.59 6.89 16.16
CA LYS A 145 -2.83 8.03 16.71
C LYS A 145 -1.44 8.11 16.04
N ARG A 146 -0.73 6.98 15.98
CA ARG A 146 0.60 6.93 15.36
C ARG A 146 0.58 7.31 13.89
N MET A 147 -0.45 6.89 13.13
CA MET A 147 -0.60 7.30 11.73
C MET A 147 -0.82 8.81 11.60
N LYS A 148 -1.67 9.41 12.45
CA LYS A 148 -1.86 10.88 12.47
C LYS A 148 -0.56 11.61 12.77
N GLU A 149 0.22 11.14 13.75
CA GLU A 149 1.55 11.68 14.08
C GLU A 149 2.54 11.61 12.90
N ASN A 150 2.34 10.68 11.96
CA ASN A 150 3.16 10.54 10.74
C ASN A 150 2.56 11.26 9.52
N GLY A 151 1.60 12.18 9.74
CA GLY A 151 1.06 13.06 8.70
C GLY A 151 -0.14 12.51 7.93
N PHE A 152 -0.66 11.33 8.28
CA PHE A 152 -1.87 10.80 7.64
C PHE A 152 -3.12 11.54 8.13
N SER A 153 -3.95 12.00 7.20
CA SER A 153 -5.30 12.48 7.53
C SER A 153 -6.25 11.29 7.59
N ILE A 154 -6.84 11.02 8.76
CA ILE A 154 -7.76 9.89 8.96
C ILE A 154 -9.18 10.43 9.14
N LYS A 155 -10.12 9.91 8.35
CA LYS A 155 -11.55 10.26 8.36
C LYS A 155 -12.41 8.99 8.38
N VAL A 156 -13.70 9.15 8.66
CA VAL A 156 -14.65 8.04 8.63
C VAL A 156 -15.13 7.80 7.20
N TRP A 157 -15.19 6.53 6.77
CA TRP A 157 -15.82 6.15 5.52
C TRP A 157 -17.35 6.19 5.67
N GLU A 158 -17.93 7.32 5.27
CA GLU A 158 -19.36 7.58 5.37
C GLU A 158 -20.10 7.00 4.16
N THR A 159 -21.08 6.13 4.43
CA THR A 159 -21.91 5.52 3.40
C THR A 159 -23.14 4.90 4.06
N LYS A 160 -24.25 4.80 3.30
CA LYS A 160 -25.49 4.15 3.77
C LYS A 160 -25.32 2.69 4.19
N TYR A 161 -24.25 2.04 3.75
CA TYR A 161 -23.93 0.65 4.11
C TYR A 161 -23.19 0.53 5.45
N ASN A 162 -22.52 1.60 5.91
CA ASN A 162 -21.75 1.59 7.14
C ASN A 162 -22.65 1.99 8.32
N LYS A 163 -23.15 0.99 9.05
CA LYS A 163 -24.01 1.22 10.22
C LYS A 163 -23.24 1.76 11.44
N ASP A 164 -21.90 1.69 11.41
CA ASP A 164 -21.03 2.07 12.53
C ASP A 164 -20.53 3.52 12.42
N VAL A 165 -20.95 4.31 11.42
CA VAL A 165 -20.41 5.67 11.14
C VAL A 165 -20.36 6.54 12.39
N HIS A 166 -21.46 6.68 13.13
CA HIS A 166 -21.50 7.53 14.32
C HIS A 166 -20.57 7.02 15.42
N LYS A 167 -20.53 5.72 15.65
CA LYS A 167 -19.66 5.08 16.65
C LYS A 167 -18.18 5.27 16.28
N THR A 168 -17.82 5.06 15.02
CA THR A 168 -16.46 5.25 14.51
C THR A 168 -16.04 6.72 14.62
N ARG A 169 -16.93 7.67 14.26
CA ARG A 169 -16.66 9.12 14.36
C ARG A 169 -16.37 9.55 15.79
N ASN A 170 -17.25 9.21 16.73
CA ASN A 170 -17.08 9.57 18.14
C ASN A 170 -15.76 9.03 18.71
N LYS A 171 -15.38 7.79 18.35
CA LYS A 171 -14.10 7.20 18.77
C LYS A 171 -12.90 7.92 18.16
N LEU A 172 -12.98 8.34 16.91
CA LEU A 172 -11.91 9.03 16.21
C LEU A 172 -11.66 10.44 16.79
N GLU A 173 -12.72 11.20 17.08
CA GLU A 173 -12.63 12.52 17.73
C GLU A 173 -11.99 12.45 19.12
N ASN A 174 -12.25 11.36 19.87
CA ASN A 174 -11.64 11.13 21.18
C ASN A 174 -10.14 10.78 21.11
N ILE A 175 -9.59 10.47 19.93
CA ILE A 175 -8.14 10.38 19.76
C ILE A 175 -7.53 11.78 19.85
N ASP A 176 -8.12 12.73 19.15
CA ASP A 176 -7.59 14.09 19.01
C ASP A 176 -7.68 14.86 20.33
N LYS A 177 -8.76 14.66 21.09
CA LYS A 177 -8.96 15.29 22.40
C LYS A 177 -7.94 14.87 23.46
N SER A 178 -7.40 13.65 23.39
CA SER A 178 -6.40 13.17 24.36
C SER A 178 -5.02 13.81 24.24
N CYS A 179 -4.80 14.72 23.29
CA CYS A 179 -3.60 15.54 23.19
C CYS A 179 -3.71 16.87 23.97
N CYS A 180 -4.91 17.24 24.44
CA CYS A 180 -5.19 18.54 25.08
C CYS A 180 -5.41 18.45 26.61
N THR A 181 -5.11 17.33 27.25
CA THR A 181 -5.17 17.22 28.72
C THR A 181 -3.76 17.33 29.29
N ILE A 182 -3.24 18.56 29.28
CA ILE A 182 -2.19 19.00 30.21
C ILE A 182 -2.69 20.32 30.79
N LEU A 183 -3.22 20.26 32.00
CA LEU A 183 -3.22 21.32 33.00
C LEU A 183 -3.08 20.64 34.37
#